data_AF-A0A5B8L2M1-F1
#
_entry.id   AF-A0A5B8L2M1-F1
#
_cell.length_a   1.000
_cell.length_b   1.000
_cell.length_c   1.000
_cell.angle_alpha   90.00
_cell.angle_beta   90.00
_cell.angle_gamma   90.00
#
_symmetry.space_group_name_H-M   'P 1'
#
loop_
_entity.id
_entity.type
_entity.pdbx_description
1 polymer ?
#
loop_
_entity_poly.entity_id
_entity_poly.type
_entity_poly.pdbx_seq_one_letter_code
_entity_poly.pdbx_strand_id
1 'polypeptide(L)'
;MMRLAVVVLAALVPSAFTLPAPARAADKGATSEMELGAIEDAIRPAYRDFAAASARLQDDMASLCNAPGSETLAEARSAFRNAAVAWSVAEMVRFGPVREDNRLERILFWPDRRSIGLKQVQALLATKDETATKHAQLCRFSRLQREGKHDRDLLATRQPDGGR
;
A
#
# COMPACT_ATOMS: atom_id res chain seq x y z
N MET A 1 -66.19 -27.69 5.32
CA MET A 1 -66.67 -28.00 6.68
C MET A 1 -65.57 -28.73 7.44
N MET A 2 -65.36 -28.36 8.71
CA MET A 2 -64.73 -29.09 9.82
C MET A 2 -63.22 -29.44 9.81
N ARG A 3 -62.46 -28.58 10.53
CA ARG A 3 -61.32 -28.77 11.46
C ARG A 3 -60.56 -30.11 11.56
N LEU A 4 -59.22 -30.01 11.67
CA LEU A 4 -58.22 -30.71 12.54
C LEU A 4 -56.85 -30.69 11.80
N ALA A 5 -55.66 -30.57 12.37
CA ALA A 5 -55.14 -30.39 13.71
C ALA A 5 -53.70 -29.82 13.58
N VAL A 6 -53.27 -29.02 14.55
CA VAL A 6 -51.87 -28.59 14.70
C VAL A 6 -51.07 -29.77 15.24
N VAL A 7 -50.00 -30.17 14.55
CA VAL A 7 -48.94 -31.01 15.12
C VAL A 7 -47.66 -30.19 15.11
N VAL A 8 -47.29 -29.70 16.30
CA VAL A 8 -46.02 -29.04 16.58
C VAL A 8 -44.93 -30.10 16.50
N LEU A 9 -44.11 -30.06 15.46
CA LEU A 9 -42.91 -30.89 15.35
C LEU A 9 -41.79 -30.23 16.17
N ALA A 10 -41.59 -30.72 17.39
CA ALA A 10 -40.48 -30.33 18.24
C ALA A 10 -39.17 -30.85 17.65
N ALA A 11 -38.41 -29.97 16.99
CA ALA A 11 -37.05 -30.26 16.56
C ALA A 11 -36.11 -30.19 17.78
N LEU A 12 -35.85 -31.35 18.40
CA LEU A 12 -34.72 -31.54 19.30
C LEU A 12 -33.42 -31.35 18.50
N VAL A 13 -32.83 -30.17 18.60
CA VAL A 13 -31.46 -29.92 18.15
C VAL A 13 -30.52 -30.50 19.20
N PRO A 14 -29.73 -31.55 18.90
CA PRO A 14 -28.73 -32.03 19.83
C PRO A 14 -27.66 -30.94 19.98
N SER A 15 -27.53 -30.40 21.19
CA SER A 15 -26.39 -29.56 21.57
C SER A 15 -25.13 -30.41 21.47
N ALA A 16 -24.41 -30.27 20.36
CA ALA A 16 -23.11 -30.88 20.18
C ALA A 16 -22.17 -30.35 21.26
N PHE A 17 -21.76 -31.25 22.15
CA PHE A 17 -20.74 -31.01 23.16
C PHE A 17 -19.45 -30.55 22.45
N THR A 18 -19.09 -29.29 22.62
CA THR A 18 -17.78 -28.79 22.23
C THR A 18 -16.76 -29.33 23.23
N LEU A 19 -16.08 -30.42 22.86
CA LEU A 19 -14.91 -30.88 23.60
C LEU A 19 -13.85 -29.77 23.60
N PRO A 20 -13.35 -29.32 24.75
CA PRO A 20 -12.24 -28.38 24.79
C PRO A 20 -11.01 -29.08 24.21
N ALA A 21 -10.49 -28.52 23.10
CA ALA A 21 -9.23 -28.99 22.54
C ALA A 21 -8.11 -28.83 23.59
N PRO A 22 -7.20 -29.79 23.72
CA PRO A 22 -6.09 -29.67 24.65
C PRO A 22 -5.21 -28.49 24.22
N ALA A 23 -4.98 -27.55 25.13
CA ALA A 23 -4.01 -26.48 24.94
C ALA A 23 -2.63 -27.11 24.85
N ARG A 24 -2.08 -27.24 23.63
CA ARG A 24 -0.67 -27.57 23.47
C ARG A 24 0.15 -26.36 23.87
N ALA A 25 1.01 -26.54 24.86
CA ALA A 25 2.08 -25.58 25.12
C ALA A 25 2.92 -25.47 23.85
N ALA A 26 3.06 -24.26 23.30
CA ALA A 26 3.93 -24.03 22.17
C ALA A 26 5.36 -24.42 22.58
N ASP A 27 5.96 -25.35 21.83
CA ASP A 27 7.37 -25.66 22.00
C ASP A 27 8.19 -24.44 21.56
N LYS A 28 8.89 -23.83 22.52
CA LYS A 28 9.70 -22.62 22.30
C LYS A 28 10.81 -22.87 21.26
N GLY A 29 11.29 -24.10 21.13
CA GLY A 29 12.29 -24.47 20.12
C GLY A 29 11.72 -24.40 18.70
N ALA A 30 10.58 -25.04 18.48
CA ALA A 30 9.88 -25.02 17.20
C ALA A 30 9.43 -23.61 16.78
N THR A 31 9.08 -22.74 17.73
CA THR A 31 8.73 -21.34 17.40
C THR A 31 9.93 -20.53 16.91
N SER A 32 11.11 -20.68 17.53
CA SER A 32 12.29 -19.91 17.10
C SER A 32 12.86 -20.36 15.76
N GLU A 33 12.77 -21.65 15.41
CA GLU A 33 13.18 -22.13 14.08
C GLU A 33 12.27 -21.57 12.97
N MET A 34 10.94 -21.58 13.20
CA MET A 34 9.97 -21.00 12.28
C MET A 34 10.17 -19.49 12.11
N GLU A 35 10.49 -18.77 13.19
CA GLU A 35 10.80 -17.33 13.15
C GLU A 35 12.05 -17.05 12.29
N LEU A 36 13.12 -17.81 12.49
CA LEU A 36 14.36 -17.68 11.71
C LEU A 36 14.12 -18.00 10.23
N GLY A 37 13.38 -19.08 9.93
CA GLY A 37 13.00 -19.42 8.56
C GLY A 37 12.16 -18.32 7.90
N ALA A 38 11.19 -17.75 8.61
CA ALA A 38 10.42 -16.62 8.09
C ALA A 38 11.30 -15.40 7.75
N ILE A 39 12.33 -15.13 8.56
CA ILE A 39 13.27 -14.02 8.32
C ILE A 39 14.15 -14.30 7.11
N GLU A 40 14.84 -15.45 7.10
CA GLU A 40 15.89 -15.74 6.12
C GLU A 40 15.34 -16.21 4.77
N ASP A 41 14.21 -16.92 4.75
CA ASP A 41 13.67 -17.53 3.53
C ASP A 41 12.53 -16.72 2.89
N ALA A 42 11.86 -15.86 3.66
CA ALA A 42 10.72 -15.07 3.15
C ALA A 42 10.95 -13.56 3.22
N ILE A 43 11.19 -13.00 4.41
CA ILE A 43 11.22 -11.54 4.61
C ILE A 43 12.44 -10.92 3.93
N ARG A 44 13.65 -11.38 4.26
CA ARG A 44 14.89 -10.81 3.71
C ARG A 44 14.96 -10.99 2.18
N PRO A 45 14.63 -12.17 1.61
CA PRO A 45 14.57 -12.35 0.16
C PRO A 45 13.58 -11.40 -0.53
N ALA A 46 12.37 -11.23 0.00
CA ALA A 46 11.36 -10.36 -0.61
C ALA A 46 11.86 -8.90 -0.73
N TYR A 47 12.49 -8.37 0.33
CA TYR A 47 13.05 -7.02 0.28
C TYR A 47 14.29 -6.91 -0.63
N ARG A 48 15.14 -7.94 -0.69
CA ARG A 48 16.28 -7.98 -1.63
C ARG A 48 15.80 -7.97 -3.07
N ASP A 49 14.79 -8.78 -3.39
CA ASP A 49 14.27 -8.90 -4.74
C ASP A 49 13.53 -7.62 -5.15
N PHE A 50 12.80 -6.98 -4.23
CA PHE A 50 12.23 -5.64 -4.45
C PHE A 50 13.30 -4.57 -4.71
N ALA A 51 14.40 -4.59 -3.95
CA ALA A 51 15.51 -3.67 -4.15
C ALA A 51 16.17 -3.85 -5.54
N ALA A 52 16.40 -5.11 -5.95
CA ALA A 52 16.95 -5.43 -7.26
C ALA A 52 16.00 -4.99 -8.40
N ALA A 53 14.70 -5.27 -8.28
CA ALA A 53 13.70 -4.87 -9.27
C ALA A 53 13.57 -3.33 -9.36
N SER A 54 13.70 -2.62 -8.23
CA SER A 54 13.68 -1.16 -8.19
C SER A 54 14.92 -0.54 -8.84
N ALA A 55 16.11 -1.13 -8.62
CA ALA A 55 17.34 -0.71 -9.29
C ALA A 55 17.21 -0.88 -10.81
N ARG A 56 16.66 -2.02 -11.27
CA ARG A 56 16.41 -2.25 -12.70
C ARG A 56 15.42 -1.24 -13.29
N LEU A 57 14.35 -0.91 -12.56
CA LEU A 57 13.40 0.14 -12.96
C LEU A 57 14.10 1.50 -13.10
N GLN A 58 15.02 1.85 -12.20
CA GLN A 58 15.78 3.08 -12.31
C GLN A 58 16.62 3.12 -13.60
N ASP A 59 17.32 2.04 -13.93
CA ASP A 59 18.15 1.94 -15.14
C ASP A 59 17.33 2.02 -16.42
N ASP A 60 16.21 1.29 -16.50
CA ASP A 60 15.35 1.29 -17.68
C ASP A 60 14.61 2.63 -17.85
N MET A 61 14.26 3.30 -16.74
CA MET A 61 13.72 4.67 -16.79
C MET A 61 14.77 5.68 -17.27
N ALA A 62 16.03 5.55 -16.83
CA ALA A 62 17.11 6.40 -17.32
C ALA A 62 17.34 6.21 -18.83
N SER A 63 17.29 4.95 -19.30
CA SER A 63 17.38 4.62 -20.73
C SER A 63 16.24 5.27 -21.53
N LEU A 64 15.00 5.19 -21.03
CA LEU A 64 13.86 5.87 -21.65
C LEU A 64 14.03 7.40 -21.68
N CYS A 65 14.53 8.01 -20.61
CA CYS A 65 14.77 9.45 -20.57
C CYS A 65 15.85 9.90 -21.57
N ASN A 66 16.90 9.10 -21.76
CA ASN A 66 18.00 9.41 -22.68
C ASN A 66 17.63 9.19 -24.16
N ALA A 67 16.86 8.13 -24.46
CA ALA A 67 16.43 7.79 -25.81
C ALA A 67 14.94 7.40 -25.83
N PRO A 68 14.03 8.39 -25.87
CA PRO A 68 12.59 8.13 -25.90
C PRO A 68 12.18 7.35 -27.15
N GLY A 69 11.58 6.17 -26.97
CA GLY A 69 11.16 5.30 -28.06
C GLY A 69 10.14 4.24 -27.61
N SER A 70 9.52 3.55 -28.56
CA SER A 70 8.53 2.49 -28.26
C SER A 70 9.15 1.32 -27.50
N GLU A 71 10.38 0.94 -27.84
CA GLU A 71 11.14 -0.13 -27.20
C GLU A 71 11.52 0.23 -25.77
N THR A 72 12.23 1.35 -25.56
CA THR A 72 12.63 1.81 -24.22
C THR A 72 11.43 2.07 -23.31
N LEU A 73 10.29 2.49 -23.86
CA LEU A 73 9.04 2.63 -23.12
C LEU A 73 8.46 1.27 -22.71
N ALA A 74 8.54 0.26 -23.57
CA ALA A 74 8.08 -1.09 -23.26
C ALA A 74 8.93 -1.72 -22.15
N GLU A 75 10.24 -1.53 -22.20
CA GLU A 75 11.20 -1.98 -21.17
C GLU A 75 10.92 -1.32 -19.83
N ALA A 76 10.83 0.01 -19.77
CA ALA A 76 10.54 0.74 -18.55
C ALA A 76 9.19 0.33 -17.93
N ARG A 77 8.16 0.10 -18.76
CA ARG A 77 6.86 -0.42 -18.29
C ARG A 77 6.97 -1.84 -17.75
N SER A 78 7.82 -2.68 -18.34
CA SER A 78 8.08 -4.03 -17.86
C SER A 78 8.78 -4.03 -16.52
N ALA A 79 9.85 -3.24 -16.38
CA ALA A 79 10.55 -3.06 -15.12
C ALA A 79 9.64 -2.51 -14.02
N PHE A 80 8.75 -1.56 -14.35
CA PHE A 80 7.77 -1.04 -13.41
C PHE A 80 6.82 -2.13 -12.90
N ARG A 81 6.29 -2.97 -13.78
CA ARG A 81 5.45 -4.11 -13.38
C ARG A 81 6.22 -5.07 -12.46
N ASN A 82 7.46 -5.38 -12.78
CA ASN A 82 8.29 -6.28 -11.97
C ASN A 82 8.55 -5.71 -10.57
N ALA A 83 8.86 -4.41 -10.46
CA ALA A 83 9.02 -3.73 -9.18
C ALA A 83 7.72 -3.73 -8.36
N ALA A 84 6.57 -3.48 -9.01
CA ALA A 84 5.26 -3.54 -8.35
C ALA A 84 4.93 -4.95 -7.82
N VAL A 85 5.21 -6.00 -8.63
CA VAL A 85 5.01 -7.40 -8.21
C VAL A 85 5.92 -7.75 -7.03
N ALA A 86 7.20 -7.40 -7.09
CA ALA A 86 8.15 -7.65 -6.01
C ALA A 86 7.75 -6.92 -4.72
N TRP A 87 7.25 -5.69 -4.83
CA TRP A 87 6.69 -4.96 -3.69
C TRP A 87 5.48 -5.67 -3.09
N SER A 88 4.55 -6.19 -3.90
CA SER A 88 3.37 -6.90 -3.40
C SER A 88 3.68 -8.17 -2.61
N VAL A 89 4.85 -8.78 -2.82
CA VAL A 89 5.34 -9.85 -1.95
C VAL A 89 5.85 -9.29 -0.62
N ALA A 90 6.64 -8.21 -0.66
CA ALA A 90 7.22 -7.57 0.52
C ALA A 90 6.18 -6.86 1.41
N GLU A 91 5.09 -6.33 0.85
CA GLU A 91 4.10 -5.51 1.55
C GLU A 91 3.29 -6.28 2.61
N MET A 92 3.39 -7.61 2.61
CA MET A 92 2.85 -8.47 3.67
C MET A 92 3.50 -8.19 5.02
N VAL A 93 4.76 -7.74 5.02
CA VAL A 93 5.47 -7.33 6.23
C VAL A 93 5.04 -5.91 6.58
N ARG A 94 4.24 -5.77 7.65
CA ARG A 94 3.69 -4.47 8.11
C ARG A 94 4.17 -4.07 9.50
N PHE A 95 5.32 -4.59 9.92
CA PHE A 95 5.96 -4.35 11.20
C PHE A 95 7.47 -4.14 11.02
N GLY A 96 8.13 -3.60 12.05
CA GLY A 96 9.57 -3.33 12.02
C GLY A 96 9.95 -2.11 11.17
N PRO A 97 11.16 -2.10 10.56
CA PRO A 97 11.74 -0.92 9.90
C PRO A 97 10.90 -0.32 8.76
N VAL A 98 10.03 -1.12 8.15
CA VAL A 98 9.16 -0.65 7.07
C VAL A 98 8.11 0.38 7.54
N ARG A 99 7.83 0.45 8.84
CA ARG A 99 6.91 1.45 9.42
C ARG A 99 7.58 2.79 9.73
N GLU A 100 8.91 2.84 9.75
CA GLU A 100 9.65 4.05 10.05
C GLU A 100 9.50 5.06 8.91
N ASP A 101 9.39 6.34 9.26
CA ASP A 101 9.32 7.46 8.29
C ASP A 101 8.26 7.29 7.18
N ASN A 102 7.15 6.61 7.49
CA ASN A 102 6.07 6.27 6.55
C ASN A 102 6.58 5.53 5.31
N ARG A 103 7.57 4.66 5.45
CA ARG A 103 8.22 3.99 4.31
C ARG A 103 7.25 3.13 3.50
N LEU A 104 6.30 2.43 4.15
CA LEU A 104 5.19 1.74 3.47
C LEU A 104 4.40 2.68 2.56
N GLU A 105 3.89 3.79 3.10
CA GLU A 105 3.03 4.74 2.39
C GLU A 105 3.79 5.52 1.31
N ARG A 106 5.11 5.68 1.47
CA ARG A 106 5.99 6.31 0.48
C ARG A 106 6.24 5.43 -0.74
N ILE A 107 6.19 4.10 -0.58
CA ILE A 107 6.33 3.15 -1.68
C ILE A 107 4.97 2.92 -2.34
N LEU A 108 3.94 2.64 -1.54
CA LEU A 108 2.58 2.41 -2.02
C LEU A 108 1.56 3.15 -1.16
N PHE A 109 1.12 4.32 -1.63
CA PHE A 109 0.03 5.05 -1.02
C PHE A 109 -1.32 4.48 -1.46
N TRP A 110 -1.83 3.49 -0.72
CA TRP A 110 -3.10 2.82 -1.02
C TRP A 110 -3.89 2.48 0.26
N PRO A 111 -5.24 2.63 0.27
CA PRO A 111 -6.10 3.10 -0.81
C PRO A 111 -6.13 4.64 -0.95
N ASP A 112 -5.83 5.15 -2.15
CA ASP A 112 -5.90 6.58 -2.44
C ASP A 112 -7.32 7.02 -2.84
N ARG A 113 -8.25 6.95 -1.88
CA ARG A 113 -9.68 7.24 -2.10
C ARG A 113 -9.97 8.64 -2.64
N ARG A 114 -9.03 9.59 -2.47
CA ARG A 114 -9.18 10.99 -2.90
C ARG A 114 -8.27 11.35 -4.07
N SER A 115 -7.54 10.38 -4.61
CA SER A 115 -6.57 10.53 -5.69
C SER A 115 -5.53 11.62 -5.41
N ILE A 116 -5.09 11.73 -4.15
CA ILE A 116 -4.14 12.76 -3.71
C ILE A 116 -2.80 12.56 -4.41
N GLY A 117 -2.31 11.32 -4.52
CA GLY A 117 -1.03 11.03 -5.18
C GLY A 117 -1.07 11.42 -6.66
N LEU A 118 -2.13 11.02 -7.37
CA LEU A 118 -2.32 11.39 -8.78
C LEU A 118 -2.38 12.91 -8.98
N LYS A 119 -3.16 13.62 -8.14
CA LYS A 119 -3.28 15.09 -8.21
C LYS A 119 -1.94 15.78 -7.98
N GLN A 120 -1.12 15.27 -7.05
CA GLN A 120 0.21 15.81 -6.78
C GLN A 120 1.15 15.62 -7.98
N VAL A 121 1.17 14.42 -8.59
CA VAL A 121 1.99 14.15 -9.78
C VAL A 121 1.56 15.03 -10.96
N GLN A 122 0.25 15.14 -11.22
CA GLN A 122 -0.29 15.98 -12.29
C GLN A 122 0.05 17.45 -12.09
N ALA A 123 -0.11 17.98 -10.87
CA ALA A 123 0.27 19.35 -10.54
C ALA A 123 1.77 19.58 -10.78
N LEU A 124 2.61 18.64 -10.37
CA LEU A 124 4.06 18.74 -10.56
C LEU A 124 4.43 18.79 -12.04
N LEU A 125 3.90 17.87 -12.85
CA LEU A 125 4.13 17.84 -14.30
C LEU A 125 3.64 19.12 -15.00
N ALA A 126 2.55 19.73 -14.52
CA ALA A 126 2.02 20.98 -15.06
C ALA A 126 2.97 22.17 -14.81
N THR A 127 3.66 22.20 -13.66
CA THR A 127 4.61 23.28 -13.33
C THR A 127 5.92 23.19 -14.12
N LYS A 128 6.28 22.00 -14.62
CA LYS A 128 7.57 21.72 -15.27
C LYS A 128 8.79 22.14 -14.44
N ASP A 129 8.66 22.16 -13.11
CA ASP A 129 9.74 22.47 -12.21
C ASP A 129 10.75 21.31 -12.17
N GLU A 130 11.88 21.47 -12.86
CA GLU A 130 12.96 20.48 -12.91
C GLU A 130 13.56 20.20 -11.53
N THR A 131 13.46 21.13 -10.57
CA THR A 131 13.98 20.90 -9.22
C THR A 131 13.24 19.78 -8.50
N ALA A 132 11.99 19.51 -8.90
CA ALA A 132 11.21 18.40 -8.37
C ALA A 132 11.66 17.02 -8.86
N THR A 133 12.66 16.93 -9.75
CA THR A 133 13.32 15.64 -10.06
C THR A 133 14.38 15.27 -9.02
N LYS A 134 14.75 16.19 -8.13
CA LYS A 134 15.76 15.96 -7.08
C LYS A 134 15.10 15.32 -5.86
N HIS A 135 15.67 14.22 -5.37
CA HIS A 135 15.15 13.45 -4.21
C HIS A 135 14.83 14.32 -2.98
N ALA A 136 15.73 15.25 -2.62
CA ALA A 136 15.53 16.15 -1.47
C ALA A 136 14.35 17.11 -1.66
N GLN A 137 14.08 17.54 -2.90
CA GLN A 137 13.00 18.47 -3.23
C GLN A 137 11.65 17.74 -3.36
N LEU A 138 11.63 16.48 -3.82
CA LEU A 138 10.42 15.64 -3.80
C LEU A 138 9.84 15.50 -2.39
N CYS A 139 10.70 15.30 -1.40
CA CYS A 139 10.27 15.23 0.01
C CYS A 139 9.60 16.54 0.47
N ARG A 140 10.15 17.69 0.06
CA ARG A 140 9.64 19.03 0.39
C ARG A 140 8.33 19.34 -0.33
N PHE A 141 8.18 18.94 -1.58
CA PHE A 141 6.99 19.21 -2.39
C PHE A 141 5.72 18.60 -1.77
N SER A 142 5.82 17.38 -1.22
CA SER A 142 4.70 16.74 -0.53
C SER A 142 4.18 17.55 0.67
N ARG A 143 5.08 18.28 1.36
CA ARG A 143 4.76 19.17 2.49
C ARG A 143 4.14 20.48 2.02
N LEU A 144 4.75 21.14 1.03
CA LEU A 144 4.28 22.42 0.51
C LEU A 144 2.88 22.34 -0.13
N GLN A 145 2.54 21.23 -0.77
CA GLN A 145 1.18 21.04 -1.31
C GLN A 145 0.13 20.84 -0.21
N ARG A 146 0.50 20.29 0.96
CA ARG A 146 -0.41 20.22 2.12
C ARG A 146 -0.65 21.59 2.73
N GLU A 147 0.40 22.41 2.83
CA GLU A 147 0.33 23.78 3.35
C GLU A 147 -0.41 24.71 2.37
N GLY A 148 -0.13 24.63 1.07
CA GLY A 148 -0.83 25.39 0.04
C GLY A 148 -2.31 25.00 -0.11
N LYS A 149 -2.68 23.75 0.19
CA LYS A 149 -4.10 23.36 0.31
C LYS A 149 -4.76 24.01 1.52
N HIS A 150 -4.09 24.04 2.67
CA HIS A 150 -4.61 24.70 3.88
C HIS A 150 -4.88 26.18 3.62
N ASP A 151 -3.96 26.86 2.93
CA ASP A 151 -4.09 28.28 2.60
C ASP A 151 -5.19 28.55 1.55
N ARG A 152 -5.31 27.68 0.54
CA ARG A 152 -6.43 27.74 -0.43
C ARG A 152 -7.79 27.44 0.22
N ASP A 153 -7.86 26.52 1.18
CA ASP A 153 -9.08 26.21 1.92
C ASP A 153 -9.46 27.38 2.87
N LEU A 154 -8.46 28.06 3.47
CA LEU A 154 -8.66 29.28 4.26
C LEU A 154 -9.15 30.45 3.39
N LEU A 155 -8.68 30.57 2.15
CA LEU A 155 -9.16 31.58 1.21
C LEU A 155 -10.56 31.25 0.68
N ALA A 156 -10.88 29.97 0.46
CA ALA A 156 -12.21 29.53 0.00
C ALA A 156 -13.30 29.64 1.07
N THR A 157 -12.94 29.60 2.36
CA THR A 157 -13.86 29.84 3.49
C THR A 157 -14.05 31.31 3.83
N ARG A 158 -13.28 32.20 3.19
CA ARG A 158 -13.34 33.67 3.33
C ARG A 158 -14.12 34.33 2.19
N GLN A 159 -15.21 33.71 1.73
CA GLN A 159 -16.18 34.43 0.90
C GLN A 159 -16.90 35.43 1.81
N PRO A 160 -16.90 36.75 1.51
CA PRO A 160 -17.60 37.71 2.35
C PRO A 160 -19.10 37.44 2.29
N ASP A 161 -19.74 37.34 3.46
CA ASP A 161 -21.19 37.36 3.59
C ASP A 161 -21.70 38.62 2.88
N GLY A 162 -22.29 38.39 1.70
CA GLY A 162 -22.88 39.41 0.86
C GLY A 162 -24.14 39.91 1.54
N GLY A 163 -23.99 40.94 2.37
CA GLY A 163 -25.10 41.74 2.85
C GLY A 163 -25.80 42.44 1.69
N ARG A 164 -27.06 42.10 1.46
CA ARG A 164 -28.13 43.07 1.18
C ARG A 164 -29.49 42.47 1.50
#